data_AF-A0A554IP01-F1
#
_entry.id   AF-A0A554IP01-F1
#
_cell.length_a   1.000
_cell.length_b   1.000
_cell.length_c   1.000
_cell.angle_alpha   90.00
_cell.angle_beta   90.00
_cell.angle_gamma   90.00
#
_symmetry.space_group_name_H-M   'P 1'
#
loop_
_entity.id
_entity.type
_entity.pdbx_description
1 polymer ?
#
loop_
_entity_poly.entity_id
_entity_poly.type
_entity_poly.pdbx_seq_one_letter_code
_entity_poly.pdbx_strand_id
1 'polypeptide(L)'
;MKLFLDTANVEQVKEIAAWGVLDGVTTNPSLVAKEGKDFEETVMAMCDLVPCVSAQVTATDFDNMVMQGKEYASWHKHVVVKVPMTTEGLKAIHHFTNHGIKTNTTLVFSVPQAILAAKAGATMISPFI
;
A
#
# COMPACT_ATOMS: atom_id res chain seq x y z
N MET A 1 -0.63 7.98 -17.51
CA MET A 1 -0.62 6.61 -16.94
C MET A 1 0.56 6.55 -15.98
N LYS A 2 0.38 5.97 -14.80
CA LYS A 2 1.49 5.78 -13.85
C LYS A 2 1.97 4.34 -13.88
N LEU A 3 3.27 4.12 -13.67
CA LEU A 3 3.89 2.79 -13.65
C LEU A 3 4.42 2.46 -12.25
N PHE A 4 3.97 1.33 -11.71
CA PHE A 4 4.36 0.85 -10.40
C PHE A 4 5.03 -0.52 -10.54
N LEU A 5 6.05 -0.77 -9.72
CA LEU A 5 6.72 -2.06 -9.66
C LEU A 5 6.19 -2.87 -8.46
N ASP A 6 5.82 -4.14 -8.66
CA ASP A 6 5.37 -5.02 -7.58
C ASP A 6 6.54 -5.87 -7.08
N THR A 7 7.27 -5.38 -6.08
CA THR A 7 8.46 -6.04 -5.53
C THR A 7 8.72 -5.58 -4.10
N ALA A 8 9.47 -6.37 -3.34
CA ALA A 8 10.11 -5.95 -2.08
C ALA A 8 11.65 -5.82 -2.23
N ASN A 9 12.20 -6.01 -3.43
CA ASN A 9 13.63 -5.95 -3.68
C ASN A 9 14.10 -4.51 -3.96
N VAL A 10 14.83 -3.92 -3.01
CA VAL A 10 15.29 -2.53 -3.08
C VAL A 10 16.26 -2.28 -4.26
N GLU A 11 17.09 -3.25 -4.65
CA GLU A 11 18.03 -3.08 -5.76
C GLU A 11 17.29 -3.02 -7.12
N GLN A 12 16.25 -3.84 -7.31
CA GLN A 12 15.38 -3.75 -8.48
C GLN A 12 14.68 -2.38 -8.57
N VAL A 13 14.18 -1.89 -7.43
CA VAL A 13 13.55 -0.56 -7.36
C VAL A 13 14.56 0.52 -7.74
N LYS A 14 15.78 0.46 -7.22
CA LYS A 14 16.86 1.42 -7.51
C LYS A 14 17.24 1.43 -8.98
N GLU A 15 17.40 0.26 -9.59
CA GLU A 15 17.71 0.12 -11.02
C GLU A 15 16.60 0.74 -11.88
N ILE A 16 15.34 0.35 -11.66
CA ILE A 16 14.21 0.76 -12.49
C ILE A 16 13.84 2.23 -12.25
N ALA A 17 14.02 2.74 -11.03
CA ALA A 17 13.88 4.17 -10.73
C ALA A 17 14.86 5.02 -11.54
N ALA A 18 16.09 4.54 -11.76
CA ALA A 18 17.09 5.24 -12.56
C ALA A 18 16.72 5.33 -14.06
N TRP A 19 15.78 4.52 -14.54
CA TRP A 19 15.25 4.64 -15.91
C TRP A 19 14.34 5.87 -16.10
N GLY A 20 13.87 6.49 -15.00
CA GLY A 20 13.00 7.67 -15.04
C GLY A 20 11.54 7.38 -15.39
N VAL A 21 11.12 6.12 -15.32
CA VAL A 21 9.75 5.69 -15.67
C VAL A 21 8.92 5.22 -14.47
N LEU A 22 9.52 5.10 -13.29
CA LEU A 22 8.89 4.50 -12.11
C LEU A 22 8.19 5.57 -11.24
N ASP A 23 6.88 5.44 -11.08
CA ASP A 23 6.06 6.35 -10.26
C ASP A 23 5.82 5.84 -8.84
N GLY A 24 6.10 4.57 -8.57
CA GLY A 24 5.88 3.97 -7.25
C GLY A 24 6.16 2.47 -7.19
N VAL A 25 5.96 1.92 -6.01
CA VAL A 25 6.13 0.50 -5.70
C VAL A 25 4.90 0.00 -4.96
N THR A 26 4.49 -1.23 -5.25
CA THR A 26 3.56 -1.98 -4.41
C THR A 26 4.27 -3.12 -3.71
N THR A 27 4.07 -3.24 -2.40
CA THR A 27 4.53 -4.38 -1.62
C THR A 27 3.33 -5.20 -1.13
N ASN A 28 3.63 -6.39 -0.61
CA ASN A 28 2.70 -7.20 0.16
C ASN A 28 3.52 -8.08 1.13
N PRO A 29 2.89 -8.70 2.16
CA PRO A 29 3.61 -9.45 3.17
C PRO A 29 4.42 -10.62 2.59
N SER A 30 3.92 -11.27 1.52
CA SER A 30 4.62 -12.38 0.88
C SER A 30 5.89 -11.95 0.14
N LEU A 31 5.89 -10.77 -0.50
CA LEU A 31 7.09 -10.23 -1.15
C LEU A 31 8.15 -9.87 -0.11
N VAL A 32 7.75 -9.18 0.96
CA VAL A 32 8.66 -8.79 2.05
C VAL A 32 9.26 -10.02 2.74
N ALA A 33 8.43 -11.03 3.02
CA ALA A 33 8.88 -12.28 3.62
C ALA A 33 9.90 -13.04 2.74
N LYS A 34 9.79 -12.96 1.41
CA LYS A 34 10.76 -13.58 0.48
C LYS A 34 12.13 -12.93 0.53
N GLU A 35 12.19 -11.62 0.73
CA GLU A 35 13.46 -10.89 0.83
C GLU A 35 14.13 -11.07 2.21
N GLY A 36 13.37 -11.48 3.23
CA GLY A 36 13.89 -11.79 4.57
C GLY A 36 14.42 -10.58 5.34
N LYS A 37 14.04 -9.36 4.91
CA LYS A 37 14.46 -8.09 5.51
C LYS A 37 13.39 -7.54 6.45
N ASP A 38 13.79 -6.62 7.32
CA ASP A 38 12.86 -5.84 8.12
C ASP A 38 11.91 -5.04 7.21
N PHE A 39 10.61 -5.03 7.57
CA PHE A 39 9.59 -4.46 6.71
C PHE A 39 9.65 -2.93 6.67
N GLU A 40 9.84 -2.29 7.82
CA GLU A 40 9.91 -0.83 7.93
C GLU A 40 11.14 -0.32 7.20
N GLU A 41 12.31 -0.92 7.44
CA GLU A 41 13.56 -0.59 6.73
C GLU A 41 13.41 -0.73 5.21
N THR A 42 12.76 -1.81 4.75
CA THR A 42 12.54 -2.04 3.32
C THR A 42 11.63 -0.97 2.72
N VAL A 43 10.53 -0.62 3.38
CA VAL A 43 9.59 0.40 2.90
C VAL A 43 10.23 1.79 2.88
N MET A 44 10.98 2.15 3.94
CA MET A 44 11.68 3.44 3.99
C MET A 44 12.74 3.55 2.89
N ALA A 45 13.55 2.51 2.69
CA ALA A 45 14.55 2.49 1.62
C ALA A 45 13.91 2.67 0.22
N MET A 46 12.72 2.10 -0.01
CA MET A 46 11.97 2.33 -1.27
C MET A 46 11.40 3.74 -1.34
N CYS A 47 10.95 4.31 -0.23
CA CYS A 47 10.43 5.66 -0.17
C CYS A 47 11.46 6.73 -0.53
N ASP A 48 12.75 6.47 -0.28
CA ASP A 48 13.86 7.32 -0.70
C ASP A 48 14.10 7.30 -2.23
N LEU A 49 13.62 6.24 -2.90
CA LEU A 49 13.81 6.03 -4.34
C LEU A 49 12.60 6.47 -5.18
N VAL A 50 11.38 6.34 -4.64
CA VAL A 50 10.13 6.61 -5.38
C VAL A 50 9.09 7.37 -4.54
N PRO A 51 8.19 8.15 -5.18
CA PRO A 51 7.26 9.03 -4.46
C PRO A 51 6.01 8.34 -3.88
N CYS A 52 5.85 7.03 -4.08
CA CYS A 52 4.67 6.29 -3.65
C CYS A 52 5.00 4.82 -3.37
N VAL A 53 4.88 4.36 -2.13
CA VAL A 53 5.14 2.97 -1.73
C VAL A 53 3.93 2.42 -0.99
N SER A 54 3.26 1.40 -1.55
CA SER A 54 2.16 0.74 -0.86
C SER A 54 2.66 -0.28 0.15
N ALA A 55 2.35 -0.09 1.44
CA ALA A 55 2.71 -0.98 2.55
C ALA A 55 1.45 -1.64 3.12
N GLN A 56 1.36 -2.97 3.10
CA GLN A 56 0.13 -3.70 3.40
C GLN A 56 0.01 -4.12 4.86
N VAL A 57 -1.10 -3.76 5.49
CA VAL A 57 -1.49 -4.23 6.83
C VAL A 57 -1.79 -5.74 6.82
N THR A 58 -1.49 -6.40 7.94
CA THR A 58 -1.75 -7.84 8.13
C THR A 58 -2.90 -8.11 9.10
N ALA A 59 -3.30 -7.11 9.89
CA ALA A 59 -4.47 -7.18 10.76
C ALA A 59 -5.76 -7.45 9.97
N THR A 60 -6.70 -8.15 10.62
CA THR A 60 -7.97 -8.57 10.00
C THR A 60 -9.20 -7.87 10.60
N ASP A 61 -9.08 -7.32 11.79
CA ASP A 61 -10.08 -6.49 12.45
C ASP A 61 -9.78 -4.98 12.29
N PHE A 62 -10.81 -4.16 12.47
CA PHE A 62 -10.74 -2.72 12.26
C PHE A 62 -9.73 -2.01 13.18
N ASP A 63 -9.75 -2.29 14.48
CA ASP A 63 -8.95 -1.55 15.46
C ASP A 63 -7.46 -1.79 15.24
N ASN A 64 -7.06 -3.06 15.06
CA ASN A 64 -5.67 -3.41 14.78
C ASN A 64 -5.23 -2.93 13.40
N MET A 65 -6.13 -2.91 12.40
CA MET A 65 -5.83 -2.38 11.07
C MET A 65 -5.56 -0.88 11.11
N VAL A 66 -6.36 -0.12 11.87
CA VAL A 66 -6.15 1.32 12.07
C VAL A 66 -4.83 1.58 12.81
N MET A 67 -4.53 0.79 13.85
CA MET A 67 -3.28 0.89 14.59
C MET A 67 -2.06 0.66 13.66
N GLN A 68 -2.01 -0.48 12.97
CA GLN A 68 -0.92 -0.81 12.04
C GLN A 68 -0.83 0.23 10.90
N GLY A 69 -1.95 0.64 10.30
CA GLY A 69 -1.92 1.60 9.21
C GLY A 69 -1.43 2.99 9.62
N LYS A 70 -1.73 3.43 10.85
CA LYS A 70 -1.20 4.69 11.40
C LYS A 70 0.30 4.62 11.65
N GLU A 71 0.77 3.50 12.18
CA GLU A 71 2.20 3.22 12.32
C GLU A 71 2.89 3.31 10.95
N TYR A 72 2.38 2.60 9.94
CA TYR A 72 2.98 2.57 8.61
C TYR A 72 2.99 3.95 7.94
N ALA A 73 1.91 4.71 8.07
CA ALA A 73 1.81 6.07 7.55
C ALA A 73 2.79 7.05 8.23
N SER A 74 3.28 6.72 9.44
CA SER A 74 4.25 7.54 10.17
C SER A 74 5.69 7.36 9.67
N TRP A 75 6.01 6.24 9.03
CA TRP A 75 7.37 5.91 8.58
C TRP A 75 7.89 6.90 7.54
N HIS A 76 7.07 7.25 6.54
CA HIS A 76 7.47 8.19 5.51
C HIS A 76 6.26 8.80 4.77
N LYS A 77 6.39 10.05 4.30
CA LYS A 77 5.33 10.78 3.55
C LYS A 77 4.89 10.13 2.23
N HIS A 78 5.71 9.22 1.69
CA HIS A 78 5.44 8.46 0.46
C HIS A 78 4.71 7.13 0.72
N VAL A 79 4.51 6.75 1.98
CA VAL A 79 3.77 5.54 2.31
C VAL A 79 2.30 5.70 1.96
N VAL A 80 1.74 4.66 1.36
CA VAL A 80 0.31 4.46 1.17
C VAL A 80 -0.09 3.16 1.86
N VAL A 81 -1.06 3.24 2.77
CA VAL A 81 -1.51 2.07 3.54
C VAL A 81 -2.33 1.16 2.63
N LYS A 82 -1.84 -0.04 2.35
CA LYS A 82 -2.52 -1.02 1.52
C LYS A 82 -3.45 -1.88 2.38
N VAL A 83 -4.73 -1.83 2.06
CA VAL A 83 -5.83 -2.38 2.86
C VAL A 83 -6.60 -3.43 2.05
N PRO A 84 -6.83 -4.65 2.56
CA PRO A 84 -7.62 -5.64 1.83
C PRO A 84 -9.09 -5.25 1.73
N MET A 85 -9.74 -5.65 0.63
CA MET A 85 -11.18 -5.51 0.42
C MET A 85 -11.98 -6.44 1.34
N THR A 86 -12.30 -5.97 2.54
CA THR A 86 -13.18 -6.63 3.53
C THR A 86 -14.12 -5.61 4.17
N THR A 87 -15.11 -6.06 4.95
CA THR A 87 -16.00 -5.15 5.68
C THR A 87 -15.23 -4.27 6.68
N GLU A 88 -14.28 -4.85 7.41
CA GLU A 88 -13.41 -4.10 8.33
C GLU A 88 -12.42 -3.22 7.57
N GLY A 89 -11.91 -3.67 6.42
CA GLY A 89 -11.07 -2.89 5.53
C GLY A 89 -11.77 -1.64 5.00
N LEU A 90 -13.06 -1.73 4.62
CA LEU A 90 -13.85 -0.57 4.21
C LEU A 90 -14.02 0.46 5.34
N LYS A 91 -14.24 0.00 6.59
CA LYS A 91 -14.27 0.90 7.76
C LYS A 91 -12.91 1.57 7.98
N ALA A 92 -11.82 0.81 7.87
CA ALA A 92 -10.46 1.33 8.04
C ALA A 92 -10.11 2.36 6.95
N ILE A 93 -10.45 2.09 5.68
CA ILE A 93 -10.29 3.03 4.57
C ILE A 93 -11.01 4.34 4.89
N HIS A 94 -12.27 4.27 5.30
CA HIS A 94 -13.04 5.46 5.66
C HIS A 94 -12.39 6.25 6.82
N HIS A 95 -11.90 5.55 7.85
CA HIS A 95 -11.16 6.18 8.93
C HIS A 95 -9.90 6.89 8.42
N PHE A 96 -9.07 6.21 7.64
CA PHE A 96 -7.83 6.78 7.10
C PHE A 96 -8.07 8.01 6.23
N THR A 97 -9.08 7.98 5.36
CA THR A 97 -9.44 9.12 4.52
C THR A 97 -9.83 10.35 5.36
N ASN A 98 -10.62 10.17 6.42
CA ASN A 98 -10.99 11.26 7.33
C ASN A 98 -9.81 11.81 8.15
N HIS A 99 -8.68 11.09 8.19
CA HIS A 99 -7.45 11.50 8.88
C HIS A 99 -6.32 11.84 7.91
N GLY A 100 -6.60 12.00 6.61
CA GLY A 100 -5.62 12.39 5.60
C GLY A 100 -4.57 11.32 5.26
N ILE A 101 -4.81 10.06 5.65
CA ILE A 101 -3.91 8.93 5.36
C ILE A 101 -4.32 8.31 4.02
N LYS A 102 -3.37 8.24 3.09
CA LYS A 102 -3.59 7.65 1.76
C LYS A 102 -3.73 6.13 1.85
N THR A 103 -4.65 5.57 1.08
CA THR A 103 -4.93 4.12 1.08
C THR A 103 -4.91 3.51 -0.32
N ASN A 104 -4.43 2.26 -0.42
CA ASN A 104 -4.52 1.42 -1.61
C ASN A 104 -5.36 0.18 -1.30
N THR A 105 -6.56 0.09 -1.86
CA THR A 105 -7.41 -1.08 -1.62
C THR A 105 -7.01 -2.24 -2.52
N THR A 106 -6.62 -3.37 -1.92
CA THR A 106 -6.14 -4.57 -2.63
C THR A 106 -7.14 -5.72 -2.55
N LEU A 107 -6.89 -6.80 -3.31
CA LEU A 107 -7.75 -7.99 -3.38
C LEU A 107 -9.16 -7.66 -3.89
N VAL A 108 -9.23 -6.78 -4.89
CA VAL A 108 -10.47 -6.42 -5.58
C VAL A 108 -10.59 -7.27 -6.83
N PHE A 109 -11.71 -7.99 -6.99
CA PHE A 109 -11.95 -8.93 -8.08
C PHE A 109 -13.25 -8.63 -8.85
N SER A 110 -13.93 -7.55 -8.50
CA SER A 110 -15.21 -7.19 -9.10
C SER A 110 -15.46 -5.68 -9.06
N VAL A 111 -16.28 -5.19 -10.00
CA VAL A 111 -16.69 -3.79 -10.06
C VAL A 111 -17.42 -3.32 -8.80
N PRO A 112 -18.36 -4.09 -8.20
CA PRO A 112 -19.01 -3.68 -6.95
C PRO A 112 -18.02 -3.47 -5.80
N GLN A 113 -17.00 -4.31 -5.66
CA GLN A 113 -15.93 -4.12 -4.67
C GLN A 113 -15.16 -2.81 -4.92
N ALA A 114 -14.79 -2.53 -6.17
CA ALA A 114 -14.12 -1.27 -6.53
C ALA A 114 -15.00 -0.05 -6.19
N ILE A 115 -16.30 -0.11 -6.48
CA ILE A 115 -17.25 0.96 -6.12
C ILE A 115 -17.29 1.16 -4.60
N LEU A 116 -17.35 0.09 -3.81
CA LEU A 116 -17.34 0.18 -2.35
C LEU A 116 -16.05 0.83 -1.82
N ALA A 117 -14.88 0.44 -2.33
CA ALA A 117 -13.60 1.06 -1.99
C ALA A 117 -13.58 2.56 -2.31
N ALA A 118 -14.04 2.93 -3.51
CA ALA A 118 -14.13 4.33 -3.94
C ALA A 118 -15.06 5.14 -3.02
N LYS A 119 -16.22 4.57 -2.66
CA LYS A 119 -17.18 5.23 -1.74
C LYS A 119 -16.66 5.34 -0.32
N ALA A 120 -15.82 4.41 0.13
CA ALA A 120 -15.13 4.51 1.42
C ALA A 120 -14.05 5.60 1.43
N GLY A 121 -13.60 6.06 0.25
CA GLY A 121 -12.63 7.14 0.11
C GLY A 121 -11.21 6.67 -0.23
N ALA A 122 -11.05 5.47 -0.79
CA ALA A 122 -9.75 4.93 -1.18
C ALA A 122 -9.00 5.86 -2.14
N THR A 123 -7.69 6.05 -1.91
CA THR A 123 -6.84 6.85 -2.81
C THR A 123 -6.51 6.09 -4.10
N MET A 124 -6.28 4.77 -3.97
CA MET A 124 -6.00 3.85 -5.06
C MET A 124 -6.80 2.56 -4.85
N ILE A 125 -7.12 1.88 -5.94
CA ILE A 125 -7.81 0.59 -5.94
C ILE A 125 -7.01 -0.31 -6.86
N SER A 126 -6.70 -1.52 -6.41
CA SER A 126 -5.92 -2.53 -7.13
C SER A 126 -6.81 -3.73 -7.48
N PRO A 127 -7.51 -3.70 -8.63
CA PRO A 127 -8.16 -4.86 -9.22
C PRO A 127 -7.14 -5.92 -9.67
N PHE A 128 -7.44 -7.19 -9.48
CA PHE A 128 -6.62 -8.31 -9.94
C PHE A 128 -7.27 -8.88 -11.21
N ILE A 129 -6.54 -8.80 -12.33
CA ILE A 129 -6.98 -9.16 -13.70
C ILE A 129 -6.32 -10.47 -14.13
#